data_AF-A0A3D0H1X2-F1
#
_entry.id   AF-A0A3D0H1X2-F1
#
_cell.length_a   1.000
_cell.length_b   1.000
_cell.length_c   1.000
_cell.angle_alpha   90.00
_cell.angle_beta   90.00
_cell.angle_gamma   90.00
#
_symmetry.space_group_name_H-M   'P 1'
#
loop_
_entity.id
_entity.type
_entity.pdbx_description
1 polymer ?
#
loop_
_entity_poly.entity_id
_entity_poly.type
_entity_poly.pdbx_seq_one_letter_code
_entity_poly.pdbx_strand_id
1 'polypeptide(L)' 'IPRQYIPAVEKGIGEAALGGALAGYPVVDFKVDLVDGSYHTVDSSEMAF' A
#
# COMPACT_ATOMS: atom_id res chain seq x y z
N ILE A 1 -10.31 -7.07 -1.33
CA ILE A 1 -9.11 -7.21 -2.21
C ILE A 1 -8.62 -8.67 -2.18
N PRO A 2 -8.31 -9.30 -3.33
CA PRO A 2 -7.72 -10.64 -3.39
C PRO A 2 -6.43 -10.75 -2.58
N ARG A 3 -6.23 -11.86 -1.86
CA ARG A 3 -5.08 -12.03 -0.96
C ARG A 3 -3.72 -11.92 -1.65
N GLN A 4 -3.67 -12.25 -2.95
CA GLN A 4 -2.46 -12.15 -3.77
C GLN A 4 -1.95 -10.71 -3.95
N TYR A 5 -2.81 -9.69 -3.81
CA TYR A 5 -2.41 -8.28 -3.95
C TYR A 5 -2.03 -7.63 -2.62
N ILE A 6 -2.29 -8.29 -1.48
CA ILE A 6 -1.94 -7.74 -0.16
C ILE A 6 -0.44 -7.43 -0.04
N PRO A 7 0.49 -8.28 -0.53
CA PRO A 7 1.91 -7.96 -0.52
C PRO A 7 2.28 -6.71 -1.34
N ALA A 8 1.56 -6.42 -2.43
CA ALA A 8 1.76 -5.21 -3.22
C ALA A 8 1.35 -3.96 -2.44
N VAL A 9 0.19 -3.99 -1.77
CA VAL A 9 -0.27 -2.91 -0.88
C VAL A 9 0.73 -2.65 0.24
N GLU A 10 1.21 -3.70 0.91
CA GLU A 10 2.22 -3.60 1.97
C GLU A 10 3.52 -2.96 1.46
N LYS A 11 3.98 -3.40 0.28
CA LYS A 11 5.17 -2.84 -0.37
C LYS A 11 4.98 -1.35 -0.70
N GLY A 12 3.85 -0.97 -1.29
CA GLY A 12 3.54 0.41 -1.64
C GLY A 12 3.51 1.33 -0.41
N ILE A 13 2.94 0.86 0.70
CA ILE A 13 2.98 1.58 1.99
C ILE A 13 4.42 1.75 2.47
N GLY A 14 5.24 0.70 2.42
CA GLY A 14 6.64 0.75 2.84
C GLY A 14 7.47 1.72 2.01
N GLU A 15 7.29 1.72 0.69
CA GLU A 15 7.96 2.66 -0.22
C GLU A 15 7.52 4.10 0.04
N ALA A 16 6.21 4.34 0.21
CA ALA A 16 5.67 5.66 0.53
C ALA A 16 6.17 6.18 1.89
N ALA A 17 6.32 5.29 2.87
CA ALA A 17 6.80 5.65 4.20
C ALA A 17 8.24 6.19 4.18
N LEU A 18 9.07 5.86 3.17
CA LEU A 18 10.42 6.42 3.04
C LEU A 18 10.41 7.93 2.72
N GLY A 19 9.36 8.42 2.07
CA GLY A 19 9.21 9.81 1.63
C GLY A 19 8.03 10.52 2.30
N GLY A 20 8.03 10.59 3.64
CA GLY A 20 6.90 11.07 4.44
C GLY A 20 6.35 12.44 4.00
N ALA A 21 5.03 12.57 4.04
CA ALA A 21 4.28 13.67 3.40
C ALA A 21 4.58 15.09 3.91
N LEU A 22 5.14 15.25 5.11
CA LEU A 22 5.40 16.57 5.71
C LEU A 22 6.68 17.23 5.18
N ALA A 23 7.76 16.48 5.10
CA ALA A 23 9.10 17.03 4.80
C ALA A 23 10.01 16.03 4.05
N GLY A 24 9.45 14.93 3.54
CA GLY A 24 10.19 13.91 2.79
C GLY A 24 11.06 12.99 3.64
N TYR A 25 10.95 13.06 4.97
CA TYR A 25 11.66 12.15 5.87
C TYR A 25 10.91 10.82 6.07
N PRO A 26 11.61 9.73 6.38
CA PRO A 26 10.97 8.46 6.68
C PRO A 26 9.96 8.56 7.84
N VAL A 27 8.79 7.96 7.64
CA VAL A 27 7.78 7.75 8.68
C VAL A 27 8.10 6.44 9.39
N VAL A 28 8.20 6.49 10.72
CA VAL A 28 8.49 5.33 11.58
C VAL A 28 7.43 5.20 12.68
N ASP A 29 7.41 4.05 13.36
CA ASP A 29 6.51 3.76 14.49
C ASP A 29 5.01 3.94 14.18
N PHE A 30 4.58 3.44 13.03
CA PHE A 30 3.18 3.48 12.61
C PHE A 30 2.58 2.08 12.46
N LYS A 31 1.24 2.01 12.48
CA LYS A 31 0.46 0.82 12.19
C LYS A 31 -0.48 1.09 11.01
N VAL A 32 -0.64 0.10 10.13
CA VAL A 32 -1.64 0.13 9.07
C VAL A 32 -2.53 -1.10 9.17
N ASP A 33 -3.84 -0.88 9.08
CA ASP A 33 -4.85 -1.94 9.04
C ASP A 33 -5.60 -1.85 7.70
N LEU A 34 -5.46 -2.86 6.84
CA LEU A 34 -6.24 -2.98 5.60
C LEU A 34 -7.59 -3.62 5.91
N VAL A 35 -8.61 -2.79 6.11
CA VAL A 35 -9.93 -3.23 6.60
C VAL A 35 -10.88 -3.67 5.48
N ASP A 36 -10.84 -3.00 4.33
CA ASP A 36 -11.75 -3.25 3.20
C ASP A 36 -11.07 -2.90 1.87
N GLY A 37 -11.72 -3.27 0.76
CA GLY A 37 -11.40 -2.78 -0.58
C GLY A 37 -11.94 -3.67 -1.70
N SER A 38 -12.10 -3.08 -2.87
CA SER A 38 -12.58 -3.74 -4.09
C SER A 38 -11.43 -3.99 -5.08
N TYR A 39 -11.71 -4.73 -6.14
CA TYR A 39 -10.81 -4.88 -7.27
C TYR A 39 -11.64 -5.09 -8.55
N HIS A 40 -11.03 -4.80 -9.69
CA HIS A 40 -11.58 -5.10 -10.99
C HIS A 40 -10.74 -6.20 -11.65
N THR A 41 -11.38 -7.20 -12.25
CA THR A 41 -10.67 -8.38 -12.78
C THR A 41 -9.74 -8.08 -13.95
N VAL A 42 -9.99 -6.98 -14.67
CA VAL A 42 -9.23 -6.61 -15.88
C VAL A 42 -8.21 -5.50 -15.59
N ASP A 43 -8.56 -4.54 -14.73
CA ASP A 43 -7.74 -3.33 -14.54
C ASP A 43 -6.89 -3.38 -13.26
N SER A 44 -7.22 -4.26 -12.31
CA SER A 44 -6.42 -4.40 -11.11
C SER A 44 -5.22 -5.31 -11.34
N SER A 45 -4.04 -4.83 -10.95
CA SER A 45 -2.76 -5.51 -11.05
C SER A 45 -1.90 -5.19 -9.83
N GLU A 46 -0.78 -5.91 -9.65
CA GLU A 46 0.15 -5.62 -8.55
C GLU A 46 0.72 -4.20 -8.61
N MET A 47 0.89 -3.63 -9.80
CA MET A 47 1.38 -2.25 -9.93
C MET A 47 0.32 -1.21 -9.56
N ALA A 48 -0.96 -1.58 -9.63
CA ALA A 48 -2.06 -0.68 -9.29
C ALA A 48 -2.37 -0.63 -7.78
N PHE A 49 -1.93 -1.66 -7.04
CA PHE A 49 -2.08 -1.79 -5.60
C PHE A 49 -0.80 -1.40 -4.86
#